data_AF-A0A2K2VJP4-F1
#
_entry.id   AF-A0A2K2VJP4-F1
#
_cell.length_a   1.000
_cell.length_b   1.000
_cell.length_c   1.000
_cell.angle_alpha   90.00
_cell.angle_beta   90.00
_cell.angle_gamma   90.00
#
_symmetry.space_group_name_H-M   'P 1'
#
loop_
_entity.id
_entity.type
_entity.pdbx_description
1 polymer ?
#
loop_
_entity_poly.entity_id
_entity_poly.type
_entity_poly.pdbx_seq_one_letter_code
_entity_poly.pdbx_strand_id
1 'polypeptide(L)' 'MQTIAEFVENEQVFRIVKELEIDYSQGYYFCAPKEGID' A
#
# COMPACT_ATOMS: atom_id res chain seq x y z
N MET A 1 -1.08 14.74 10.52
CA MET A 1 -0.17 13.58 10.43
C MET A 1 -0.81 12.63 9.45
N GLN A 2 -0.07 12.10 8.49
CA GLN A 2 -0.56 11.08 7.55
C GLN A 2 0.31 9.83 7.68
N THR A 3 -0.29 8.66 7.47
CA THR A 3 0.33 7.35 7.62
C THR A 3 0.29 6.58 6.30
N ILE A 4 1.33 5.82 6.02
CA ILE A 4 1.45 5.00 4.82
C ILE A 4 1.70 3.56 5.27
N ALA A 5 0.86 2.63 4.82
CA ALA A 5 1.14 1.20 4.93
C ALA A 5 1.97 0.75 3.73
N GLU A 6 3.25 0.47 3.96
CA GLU A 6 4.15 -0.12 2.97
C GLU A 6 4.02 -1.65 2.93
N PHE A 7 4.47 -2.27 1.84
CA PHE A 7 4.45 -3.73 1.63
C PHE A 7 3.06 -4.38 1.62
N VAL A 8 2.02 -3.66 1.18
CA VAL A 8 0.69 -4.24 0.94
C VAL A 8 0.74 -5.15 -0.30
N GLU A 9 0.79 -6.46 -0.08
CA GLU A 9 1.03 -7.47 -1.13
C GLU A 9 -0.23 -8.19 -1.62
N ASN A 10 -1.33 -8.16 -0.87
CA ASN A 10 -2.58 -8.83 -1.22
C ASN A 10 -3.83 -8.13 -0.66
N GLU A 11 -5.01 -8.57 -1.10
CA GLU A 11 -6.30 -8.00 -0.71
C GLU A 11 -6.56 -8.12 0.80
N GLN A 12 -6.15 -9.21 1.45
CA GLN A 12 -6.36 -9.40 2.87
C GLN A 12 -5.62 -8.34 3.69
N VAL A 13 -4.35 -8.08 3.37
CA VAL A 13 -3.57 -7.01 4.01
C VAL A 13 -4.21 -5.65 3.75
N PHE A 14 -4.64 -5.38 2.51
CA PHE A 14 -5.30 -4.11 2.16
C PHE A 14 -6.59 -3.88 2.98
N ARG A 15 -7.43 -4.90 3.15
CA ARG A 15 -8.66 -4.80 3.95
C ARG A 15 -8.35 -4.45 5.40
N ILE A 16 -7.36 -5.08 6.01
CA ILE A 16 -6.93 -4.81 7.39
C ILE A 16 -6.45 -3.37 7.55
N VAL A 17 -5.55 -2.89 6.68
CA VAL A 17 -5.02 -1.52 6.83
C VAL A 17 -6.09 -0.45 6.55
N LYS A 18 -7.11 -0.78 5.75
CA LYS A 18 -8.28 0.07 5.55
C LYS A 18 -9.16 0.15 6.80
N GLU A 19 -9.35 -0.97 7.51
CA GLU A 19 -10.06 -1.00 8.80
C GLU A 19 -9.31 -0.23 9.90
N LEU A 20 -7.99 -0.15 9.81
CA LEU A 20 -7.14 0.65 10.71
C LEU A 20 -7.09 2.15 10.37
N GLU A 21 -7.87 2.60 9.38
CA GLU A 21 -7.95 4.01 8.94
C GLU A 21 -6.61 4.61 8.47
N ILE A 22 -5.75 3.79 7.84
CA ILE A 22 -4.50 4.27 7.22
C ILE A 22 -4.81 5.15 6.00
N ASP A 23 -4.11 6.27 5.84
CA ASP A 23 -4.37 7.25 4.78
C ASP A 23 -4.00 6.75 3.37
N TYR A 24 -2.87 6.03 3.25
CA TYR A 24 -2.33 5.56 1.98
C TYR A 24 -1.77 4.14 2.06
N SER A 25 -1.71 3.46 0.91
CA SER A 25 -1.11 2.13 0.81
C SER A 25 -0.18 2.03 -0.38
N GLN A 26 0.97 1.40 -0.18
CA GLN A 26 1.95 1.10 -1.21
C GLN A 26 2.35 -0.38 -1.11
N GLY A 27 2.49 -1.04 -2.26
CA GLY A 27 2.93 -2.44 -2.32
C GLY A 27 2.52 -3.14 -3.60
N TYR A 28 3.02 -4.37 -3.77
CA TYR A 28 2.83 -5.18 -4.98
C TYR A 28 1.36 -5.48 -5.31
N TYR A 29 0.47 -5.39 -4.33
CA TYR A 29 -0.97 -5.52 -4.56
C TYR A 29 -1.50 -4.47 -5.55
N PHE A 30 -0.97 -3.26 -5.48
CA PHE A 30 -1.37 -2.15 -6.36
C PHE A 30 -0.48 -2.06 -7.59
N CYS A 31 0.83 -2.08 -7.37
CA CYS A 31 1.81 -1.99 -8.43
C CYS A 31 3.17 -2.47 -7.93
N ALA A 32 3.81 -3.36 -8.68
CA ALA A 32 5.23 -3.63 -8.50
C ALA A 32 6.03 -2.34 -8.74
N PRO A 33 7.22 -2.17 -8.11
CA PRO A 33 8.12 -1.07 -8.43
C PRO A 33 8.35 -1.00 -9.93
N LYS A 34 8.20 0.20 -10.49
CA LYS A 34 8.56 0.47 -11.87
C LYS A 34 10.02 0.94 -11.90
N GLU A 35 10.76 0.52 -12.91
CA GLU A 35 12.05 1.16 -13.21
C GLU A 35 11.82 2.66 -13.41
N GLY A 36 12.75 3.48 -12.94
CA GLY A 36 12.62 4.93 -12.90
C GLY A 36 12.18 5.48 -14.25
N ILE A 37 11.12 6.28 -14.25
CA ILE A 37 10.84 7.19 -15.36
C ILE A 37 11.63 8.45 -15.00
N ASP A 38 12.70 8.72 -15.73
CA ASP A 38 13.37 10.04 -15.72
C ASP A 38 12.38 11.14 -16.15
#